data_AF-A0A8J6PEF1-F1
#
_entry.id   AF-A0A8J6PEF1-F1
#
_cell.length_a   1.000
_cell.length_b   1.000
_cell.length_c   1.000
_cell.angle_alpha   90.00
_cell.angle_beta   90.00
_cell.angle_gamma   90.00
#
_symmetry.space_group_name_H-M   'P 1'
#
loop_
_entity.id
_entity.type
_entity.pdbx_description
1 polymer ?
#
loop_
_entity_poly.entity_id
_entity_poly.type
_entity_poly.pdbx_seq_one_letter_code
_entity_poly.pdbx_strand_id
1 'polypeptide(L)'
;GDLCRGPHIPTTKHIPAFKLTRSSAAYWRGDQNREDLQRIYGTAWESQEALDEHVRLLEEAEKRDHRKLGLELDLFSFPDELGSGLPVFHPKGGIIRKELEDYSRRRHVDAGYEFVNTPHITKGYLFELSRHLDWYAEGMFPPMHLDAEYNDDGTLRKPGQDYYVKPMNCPMHNLIYRSRGRSYRELPLRMFEFGSVYRYEKSGVVHGLTRARGFTQDDAHIYCTREQMRDELTGTLNFVLDLLKDYGLSDFYLELSTKDPEKFVGTEEAWEEATAVLAEVGEASGLDLVPDPGGAAFYGPKISVQTKDALGRNWQMSTLQLDFFEPELFGLEYTANDGSKQPPVMIHRALFGSIERFFGVLTEHYAGAFPAWLAPAQAVGIPVADAHVAHLDDVVDRLRKAGVRAEVDVTDDRMQKKIRTHTTQKVPFMLLAGERDVDANAVSFRFRDGTQLNGVPVEEAVVLIADWIARRENASPSAEIVRSAGSAHAESVRPE
;
A
#
# COMPACT_ATOMS: atom_id res chain seq x y z
N GLY A 1 15.76 38.82 -23.98
CA GLY A 1 16.07 38.54 -22.57
C GLY A 1 14.86 37.87 -21.99
N ASP A 2 15.06 36.79 -21.25
CA ASP A 2 13.98 36.15 -20.52
C ASP A 2 13.68 36.95 -19.23
N LEU A 3 12.44 36.92 -18.76
CA LEU A 3 12.04 37.58 -17.52
C LEU A 3 12.07 36.56 -16.39
N CYS A 4 13.17 36.53 -15.64
CA CYS A 4 13.33 35.62 -14.51
C CYS A 4 13.86 36.38 -13.28
N ARG A 5 13.40 35.98 -12.09
CA ARG A 5 13.84 36.56 -10.80
C ARG A 5 15.25 36.10 -10.40
N GLY A 6 15.72 34.95 -10.92
CA GLY A 6 17.07 34.43 -10.68
C GLY A 6 17.29 33.85 -9.26
N PRO A 7 18.56 33.56 -8.89
CA PRO A 7 19.80 33.92 -9.61
C PRO A 7 20.08 33.06 -10.84
N HIS A 8 20.98 33.54 -11.70
CA HIS A 8 21.53 32.78 -12.82
C HIS A 8 23.04 32.62 -12.64
N ILE A 9 23.58 31.54 -13.20
CA ILE A 9 25.03 31.37 -13.34
C ILE A 9 25.61 32.52 -14.18
N PRO A 10 26.84 32.96 -13.89
CA PRO A 10 27.44 34.11 -14.57
C PRO A 10 27.77 33.82 -16.04
N THR A 11 27.94 32.55 -16.42
CA THR A 11 28.16 32.14 -17.81
C THR A 11 27.63 30.72 -18.05
N THR A 12 27.13 30.47 -19.26
CA THR A 12 26.63 29.15 -19.70
C THR A 12 27.71 28.07 -19.71
N LYS A 13 29.00 28.45 -19.70
CA LYS A 13 30.13 27.52 -19.57
C LYS A 13 30.11 26.74 -18.26
N HIS A 14 29.38 27.20 -17.24
CA HIS A 14 29.20 26.50 -15.97
C HIS A 14 28.03 25.50 -15.97
N ILE A 15 27.46 25.19 -17.13
CA ILE A 15 26.53 24.06 -17.31
C ILE A 15 27.29 22.95 -18.05
N PRO A 16 28.07 22.12 -17.35
CA PRO A 16 28.94 21.15 -18.00
C PRO A 16 28.17 19.97 -18.59
N ALA A 17 27.03 19.59 -18.00
CA ALA A 17 26.26 18.43 -18.41
C ALA A 17 24.75 18.70 -18.26
N PHE A 18 23.98 18.46 -19.32
CA PHE A 18 22.52 18.52 -19.30
C PHE A 18 21.91 17.53 -20.29
N LYS A 19 20.68 17.09 -20.03
CA LYS A 19 19.92 16.18 -20.92
C LYS A 19 18.44 16.54 -20.92
N LEU A 20 17.85 16.60 -22.11
CA LEU A 20 16.39 16.65 -22.26
C LEU A 20 15.83 15.25 -22.04
N THR A 21 14.74 15.15 -21.27
CA THR A 21 14.20 13.85 -20.84
C THR A 21 12.90 13.51 -21.57
N ARG A 22 11.85 14.28 -21.37
CA ARG A 22 10.54 14.06 -22.00
C ARG A 22 9.84 15.38 -22.33
N SER A 23 8.84 15.32 -23.21
CA SER A 23 7.88 16.40 -23.41
C SER A 23 6.50 15.98 -22.87
N SER A 24 5.70 16.96 -22.44
CA SER A 24 4.30 16.75 -22.08
C SER A 24 3.47 17.96 -22.48
N ALA A 25 2.14 17.78 -22.58
CA ALA A 25 1.22 18.90 -22.54
C ALA A 25 1.12 19.45 -21.11
N ALA A 26 0.78 20.73 -20.97
CA ALA A 26 0.47 21.42 -19.74
C ALA A 26 -0.58 22.50 -20.01
N TYR A 27 -1.26 22.99 -18.98
CA TYR A 27 -2.23 24.07 -19.10
C TYR A 27 -1.77 25.29 -18.32
N TRP A 28 -2.09 26.49 -18.77
CA TRP A 28 -1.76 27.71 -18.05
C TRP A 28 -2.36 27.69 -16.63
N ARG A 29 -1.51 27.85 -15.60
CA ARG A 29 -1.86 27.70 -14.17
C ARG A 29 -2.51 26.35 -13.78
N GLY A 30 -2.40 25.32 -14.63
CA GLY A 30 -3.06 24.04 -14.40
C GLY A 30 -4.58 24.05 -14.61
N ASP A 31 -5.11 25.08 -15.26
CA ASP A 31 -6.54 25.24 -15.57
C ASP A 31 -6.84 24.77 -17.00
N GLN A 32 -7.60 23.69 -17.13
CA GLN A 32 -7.92 23.06 -18.42
C GLN A 32 -8.80 23.93 -19.33
N ASN A 33 -9.42 24.98 -18.80
CA ASN A 33 -10.19 25.93 -19.60
C ASN A 33 -9.33 27.03 -20.24
N ARG A 34 -8.01 26.97 -20.04
CA ARG A 34 -7.04 27.95 -20.55
C ARG A 34 -6.14 27.34 -21.63
N GLU A 35 -5.18 28.13 -22.09
CA GLU A 35 -4.30 27.79 -23.20
C GLU A 35 -3.47 26.52 -22.94
N ASP A 36 -3.40 25.69 -23.98
CA ASP A 36 -2.51 24.53 -24.06
C ASP A 36 -1.06 24.98 -24.22
N LEU A 37 -0.17 24.40 -23.42
CA LEU A 37 1.26 24.67 -23.41
C LEU A 37 2.03 23.36 -23.63
N GLN A 38 3.16 23.46 -24.34
CA GLN A 38 4.11 22.35 -24.43
C GLN A 38 5.19 22.53 -23.36
N ARG A 39 5.36 21.51 -22.52
CA ARG A 39 6.41 21.47 -21.50
C ARG A 39 7.50 20.50 -21.92
N ILE A 40 8.75 20.98 -21.94
CA ILE A 40 9.94 20.15 -22.18
C ILE A 40 10.67 20.02 -20.84
N TYR A 41 10.87 18.79 -20.39
CA TYR A 41 11.62 18.47 -19.19
C TYR A 41 13.09 18.23 -19.54
N GLY A 42 13.96 18.63 -18.62
CA GLY A 42 15.39 18.35 -18.70
C GLY A 42 16.01 18.39 -17.30
N THR A 43 17.24 17.90 -17.21
CA THR A 43 18.04 17.84 -15.98
C THR A 43 19.45 18.34 -16.29
N ALA A 44 20.11 18.97 -15.32
CA ALA A 44 21.45 19.52 -15.44
C ALA A 44 22.24 19.27 -14.17
N TRP A 45 23.54 18.95 -14.31
CA TRP A 45 24.41 18.51 -13.23
C TRP A 45 25.77 19.19 -13.30
N GLU A 46 26.47 19.21 -12.17
CA GLU A 46 27.81 19.79 -12.02
C GLU A 46 28.91 19.00 -12.72
N SER A 47 28.63 17.77 -13.17
CA SER A 47 29.55 16.92 -13.94
C SER A 47 28.81 15.95 -14.86
N GLN A 48 29.52 15.42 -15.88
CA GLN A 48 28.98 14.37 -16.74
C GLN A 48 28.75 13.07 -15.96
N GLU A 49 29.61 12.76 -14.99
CA GLU A 49 29.49 11.58 -14.13
C GLU A 49 28.20 11.60 -13.29
N ALA A 50 27.89 12.75 -12.68
CA ALA A 50 26.65 12.91 -11.92
C ALA A 50 25.40 12.85 -12.81
N LEU A 51 25.47 13.40 -14.04
CA LEU A 51 24.40 13.25 -15.03
C LEU A 51 24.20 11.78 -15.43
N ASP A 52 25.29 11.06 -15.71
CA ASP A 52 25.23 9.65 -16.13
C ASP A 52 24.67 8.76 -15.01
N GLU A 53 25.09 9.00 -13.76
CA GLU A 53 24.53 8.32 -12.59
C GLU A 53 23.03 8.62 -12.43
N HIS A 54 22.62 9.88 -12.56
CA HIS A 54 21.20 10.24 -12.51
C HIS A 54 20.39 9.58 -13.63
N VAL A 55 20.93 9.53 -14.85
CA VAL A 55 20.29 8.84 -15.99
C VAL A 55 20.16 7.35 -15.71
N ARG A 56 21.21 6.71 -15.16
CA ARG A 56 21.19 5.30 -14.76
C ARG A 56 20.10 5.01 -13.73
N LEU A 57 19.93 5.90 -12.73
CA LEU A 57 18.86 5.77 -11.73
C LEU A 57 17.46 5.92 -12.35
N LEU A 58 17.28 6.83 -13.31
CA LEU A 58 16.02 6.97 -14.04
C LEU A 58 15.69 5.72 -14.87
N GLU A 59 16.67 5.13 -15.54
CA GLU A 59 16.49 3.89 -16.30
C GLU A 59 16.16 2.70 -15.40
N GLU A 60 16.79 2.60 -14.22
CA GLU A 60 16.45 1.60 -13.21
C GLU A 60 15.04 1.82 -12.63
N ALA A 61 14.63 3.07 -12.42
CA ALA A 61 13.26 3.42 -12.01
C ALA A 61 12.22 3.02 -13.07
N GLU A 62 12.49 3.26 -14.35
CA GLU A 62 11.59 2.89 -15.44
C GLU A 62 11.44 1.36 -15.58
N LYS A 63 12.50 0.59 -15.32
CA LYS A 63 12.42 -0.89 -15.28
C LYS A 63 11.55 -1.39 -14.13
N ARG A 64 11.46 -0.63 -13.04
CA ARG A 64 10.71 -0.97 -11.83
C ARG A 64 9.31 -0.37 -11.81
N ASP A 65 8.93 0.43 -12.80
CA ASP A 65 7.62 1.06 -12.87
C ASP A 65 6.52 -0.01 -12.78
N HIS A 66 5.68 0.09 -11.73
CA HIS A 66 4.62 -0.89 -11.48
C HIS A 66 3.65 -1.01 -12.65
N ARG A 67 3.46 0.03 -13.48
CA ARG A 67 2.55 0.00 -14.64
C ARG A 67 3.12 -0.89 -15.75
N LYS A 68 4.44 -0.85 -15.94
CA LYS A 68 5.14 -1.72 -16.90
C LYS A 68 5.16 -3.15 -16.38
N LEU A 69 5.61 -3.35 -15.14
CA LEU A 69 5.68 -4.68 -14.52
C LEU A 69 4.29 -5.30 -14.35
N GLY A 70 3.28 -4.50 -14.02
CA GLY A 70 1.90 -4.94 -13.87
C GLY A 70 1.33 -5.52 -15.16
N LEU A 71 1.72 -4.97 -16.32
CA LEU A 71 1.37 -5.54 -17.62
C LEU A 71 2.21 -6.78 -17.94
N GLU A 72 3.54 -6.72 -17.78
CA GLU A 72 4.46 -7.83 -18.09
C GLU A 72 4.18 -9.10 -17.27
N LEU A 73 3.73 -8.92 -16.02
CA LEU A 73 3.43 -9.99 -15.07
C LEU A 73 1.94 -10.33 -14.97
N ASP A 74 1.08 -9.67 -15.76
CA ASP A 74 -0.37 -9.89 -15.78
C ASP A 74 -1.01 -9.70 -14.39
N LEU A 75 -0.67 -8.60 -13.71
CA LEU A 75 -1.13 -8.30 -12.36
C LEU A 75 -2.40 -7.46 -12.35
N PHE A 76 -2.45 -6.40 -13.15
CA PHE A 76 -3.58 -5.47 -13.21
C PHE A 76 -3.58 -4.67 -14.50
N SER A 77 -4.72 -4.05 -14.80
CA SER A 77 -4.90 -3.15 -15.94
C SER A 77 -5.81 -1.96 -15.60
N PHE A 78 -5.90 -1.00 -16.53
CA PHE A 78 -6.82 0.13 -16.47
C PHE A 78 -7.62 0.20 -17.78
N PRO A 79 -8.70 -0.59 -17.91
CA PRO A 79 -9.54 -0.56 -19.12
C PRO A 79 -10.20 0.81 -19.31
N ASP A 80 -10.15 1.34 -20.54
CA ASP A 80 -10.72 2.65 -20.87
C ASP A 80 -12.24 2.69 -20.61
N GLU A 81 -12.92 1.55 -20.76
CA GLU A 81 -14.37 1.40 -20.54
C GLU A 81 -14.79 1.65 -19.09
N LEU A 82 -13.89 1.45 -18.11
CA LEU A 82 -14.17 1.74 -16.70
C LEU A 82 -13.90 3.20 -16.33
N GLY A 83 -12.96 3.83 -17.03
CA GLY A 83 -12.53 5.19 -16.78
C GLY A 83 -11.23 5.29 -15.97
N SER A 84 -10.61 6.47 -16.05
CA SER A 84 -9.28 6.73 -15.48
C SER A 84 -9.25 6.57 -13.96
N GLY A 85 -8.20 5.91 -13.46
CA GLY A 85 -7.93 5.77 -12.03
C GLY A 85 -8.72 4.67 -11.33
N LEU A 86 -9.28 3.71 -12.08
CA LEU A 86 -10.02 2.57 -11.57
C LEU A 86 -9.31 1.27 -12.01
N PRO A 87 -8.40 0.73 -11.17
CA PRO A 87 -7.63 -0.46 -11.53
C PRO A 87 -8.48 -1.74 -11.50
N VAL A 88 -8.17 -2.67 -12.40
CA VAL A 88 -8.70 -4.04 -12.40
C VAL A 88 -7.58 -5.01 -12.08
N PHE A 89 -7.69 -5.75 -10.99
CA PHE A 89 -6.72 -6.78 -10.63
C PHE A 89 -7.04 -8.09 -11.36
N HIS A 90 -6.06 -8.61 -12.09
CA HIS A 90 -6.11 -9.89 -12.79
C HIS A 90 -5.85 -11.04 -11.80
N PRO A 91 -6.03 -12.33 -12.16
CA PRO A 91 -5.89 -13.43 -11.20
C PRO A 91 -4.57 -13.42 -10.40
N LYS A 92 -3.43 -13.14 -11.03
CA LYS A 92 -2.13 -13.05 -10.34
C LYS A 92 -2.04 -11.86 -9.39
N GLY A 93 -2.50 -10.69 -9.81
CA GLY A 93 -2.56 -9.52 -8.91
C GLY A 93 -3.58 -9.70 -7.79
N GLY A 94 -4.70 -10.38 -8.06
CA GLY A 94 -5.72 -10.74 -7.09
C GLY A 94 -5.17 -11.63 -5.98
N ILE A 95 -4.30 -12.58 -6.30
CA ILE A 95 -3.60 -13.41 -5.29
C ILE A 95 -2.72 -12.54 -4.38
N ILE A 96 -1.86 -11.70 -4.97
CA ILE A 96 -0.97 -10.83 -4.17
C ILE A 96 -1.84 -9.94 -3.27
N ARG A 97 -2.85 -9.27 -3.85
CA ARG A 97 -3.78 -8.43 -3.10
C ARG A 97 -4.44 -9.18 -1.94
N LYS A 98 -4.93 -10.40 -2.18
CA LYS A 98 -5.51 -11.26 -1.15
C LYS A 98 -4.50 -11.55 -0.04
N GLU A 99 -3.25 -11.90 -0.36
CA GLU A 99 -2.23 -12.15 0.66
C GLU A 99 -1.91 -10.91 1.50
N LEU A 100 -1.88 -9.71 0.87
CA LEU A 100 -1.72 -8.44 1.58
C LEU A 100 -2.87 -8.21 2.58
N GLU A 101 -4.11 -8.37 2.10
CA GLU A 101 -5.31 -8.18 2.91
C GLU A 101 -5.40 -9.21 4.03
N ASP A 102 -5.26 -10.51 3.74
CA ASP A 102 -5.36 -11.59 4.72
C ASP A 102 -4.28 -11.47 5.81
N TYR A 103 -3.05 -11.10 5.42
CA TYR A 103 -2.01 -10.90 6.41
C TYR A 103 -2.32 -9.72 7.33
N SER A 104 -2.72 -8.60 6.72
CA SER A 104 -3.17 -7.44 7.48
C SER A 104 -4.33 -7.81 8.41
N ARG A 105 -5.37 -8.54 7.94
CA ARG A 105 -6.48 -8.99 8.80
C ARG A 105 -5.99 -9.74 10.04
N ARG A 106 -5.09 -10.71 9.86
CA ARG A 106 -4.53 -11.47 11.00
C ARG A 106 -3.84 -10.55 12.00
N ARG A 107 -2.99 -9.64 11.52
CA ARG A 107 -2.26 -8.69 12.39
C ARG A 107 -3.20 -7.76 13.14
N HIS A 108 -4.31 -7.35 12.52
CA HIS A 108 -5.35 -6.55 13.18
C HIS A 108 -6.10 -7.33 14.26
N VAL A 109 -6.45 -8.60 14.01
CA VAL A 109 -7.07 -9.48 15.01
C VAL A 109 -6.12 -9.65 16.21
N ASP A 110 -4.84 -9.94 15.97
CA ASP A 110 -3.83 -10.12 17.01
C ASP A 110 -3.62 -8.84 17.85
N ALA A 111 -3.79 -7.66 17.22
CA ALA A 111 -3.69 -6.35 17.87
C ALA A 111 -5.02 -5.87 18.51
N GLY A 112 -6.05 -6.70 18.53
CA GLY A 112 -7.32 -6.39 19.20
C GLY A 112 -8.19 -5.36 18.46
N TYR A 113 -8.14 -5.33 17.12
CA TYR A 113 -9.06 -4.54 16.30
C TYR A 113 -10.38 -5.29 16.05
N GLU A 114 -11.47 -4.54 16.06
CA GLU A 114 -12.81 -5.00 15.71
C GLU A 114 -13.13 -4.64 14.26
N PHE A 115 -13.54 -5.63 13.48
CA PHE A 115 -13.85 -5.44 12.06
C PHE A 115 -15.25 -4.89 11.87
N VAL A 116 -15.36 -3.82 11.09
CA VAL A 116 -16.62 -3.20 10.70
C VAL A 116 -16.72 -3.09 9.18
N ASN A 117 -17.94 -2.89 8.66
CA ASN A 117 -18.20 -2.67 7.25
C ASN A 117 -19.26 -1.59 7.08
N THR A 118 -18.96 -0.61 6.22
CA THR A 118 -19.83 0.55 6.01
C THR A 118 -20.15 0.74 4.52
N PRO A 119 -21.34 1.26 4.18
CA PRO A 119 -21.75 1.46 2.78
C PRO A 119 -20.81 2.40 1.99
N HIS A 120 -20.78 2.25 0.67
CA HIS A 120 -20.03 3.13 -0.22
C HIS A 120 -20.75 4.45 -0.52
N ILE A 121 -22.08 4.48 -0.37
CA ILE A 121 -22.93 5.63 -0.72
C ILE A 121 -23.74 6.04 0.50
N THR A 122 -23.86 7.33 0.74
CA THR A 122 -24.62 7.90 1.86
C THR A 122 -25.22 9.26 1.50
N LYS A 123 -26.14 9.76 2.33
CA LYS A 123 -26.75 11.08 2.18
C LYS A 123 -25.72 12.19 2.42
N GLY A 124 -25.85 13.29 1.68
CA GLY A 124 -25.02 14.49 1.82
C GLY A 124 -24.95 15.02 3.25
N TYR A 125 -26.05 14.96 4.00
CA TYR A 125 -26.13 15.37 5.40
C TYR A 125 -25.04 14.76 6.30
N LEU A 126 -24.60 13.51 6.04
CA LEU A 126 -23.53 12.91 6.83
C LEU A 126 -22.20 13.64 6.63
N PHE A 127 -21.92 14.09 5.41
CA PHE A 127 -20.71 14.83 5.06
C PHE A 127 -20.81 16.33 5.38
N GLU A 128 -22.02 16.88 5.49
CA GLU A 128 -22.25 18.20 6.10
C GLU A 128 -21.95 18.14 7.61
N LEU A 129 -22.49 17.13 8.30
CA LEU A 129 -22.27 16.94 9.74
C LEU A 129 -20.78 16.79 10.06
N SER A 130 -20.04 16.01 9.26
CA SER A 130 -18.59 15.84 9.42
C SER A 130 -17.75 16.96 8.80
N ARG A 131 -18.37 18.02 8.26
CA ARG A 131 -17.73 19.14 7.52
C ARG A 131 -16.85 18.76 6.33
N HIS A 132 -17.00 17.55 5.81
CA HIS A 132 -16.25 17.11 4.63
C HIS A 132 -16.71 17.84 3.37
N LEU A 133 -17.99 18.22 3.26
CA LEU A 133 -18.44 19.06 2.14
C LEU A 133 -17.84 20.47 2.21
N ASP A 134 -17.63 21.02 3.40
CA ASP A 134 -17.05 22.36 3.55
C ASP A 134 -15.58 22.40 3.08
N TRP A 135 -14.80 21.37 3.42
CA TRP A 135 -13.34 21.39 3.26
C TRP A 135 -12.79 20.47 2.15
N TYR A 136 -13.62 19.56 1.63
CA TYR A 136 -13.21 18.49 0.72
C TYR A 136 -14.15 18.26 -0.48
N ALA A 137 -15.20 19.07 -0.67
CA ALA A 137 -16.14 18.89 -1.78
C ALA A 137 -15.48 18.82 -3.17
N GLU A 138 -14.44 19.62 -3.43
CA GLU A 138 -13.71 19.59 -4.70
C GLU A 138 -13.01 18.25 -4.98
N GLY A 139 -12.66 17.51 -3.92
CA GLY A 139 -12.05 16.18 -3.99
C GLY A 139 -13.06 15.04 -3.98
N MET A 140 -14.36 15.32 -3.90
CA MET A 140 -15.43 14.33 -3.90
C MET A 140 -16.00 14.13 -5.31
N PHE A 141 -16.48 12.93 -5.61
CA PHE A 141 -17.31 12.75 -6.80
C PHE A 141 -18.60 13.57 -6.67
N PRO A 142 -19.14 14.09 -7.79
CA PRO A 142 -20.38 14.86 -7.77
C PRO A 142 -21.55 14.10 -7.13
N PRO A 143 -22.50 14.80 -6.48
CA PRO A 143 -23.66 14.16 -5.89
C PRO A 143 -24.56 13.51 -6.95
N MET A 144 -25.22 12.42 -6.54
CA MET A 144 -26.38 11.86 -7.21
C MET A 144 -27.64 12.46 -6.56
N HIS A 145 -28.35 13.33 -7.29
CA HIS A 145 -29.61 13.91 -6.81
C HIS A 145 -30.77 12.93 -7.06
N LEU A 146 -31.37 12.41 -5.98
CA LEU A 146 -32.37 11.34 -6.02
C LEU A 146 -33.65 11.71 -5.27
N ASP A 147 -34.73 10.95 -5.48
CA ASP A 147 -35.98 11.01 -4.71
C ASP A 147 -36.78 12.33 -4.79
N ALA A 148 -36.50 13.19 -5.78
CA ALA A 148 -37.33 14.35 -6.09
C ALA A 148 -38.67 13.87 -6.67
N GLU A 149 -39.78 14.35 -6.11
CA GLU A 149 -41.12 14.04 -6.60
C GLU A 149 -41.76 15.30 -7.18
N TYR A 150 -42.39 15.15 -8.34
CA TYR A 150 -43.08 16.21 -9.05
C TYR A 150 -44.56 15.87 -9.16
N ASN A 151 -45.42 16.88 -9.12
CA ASN A 151 -46.84 16.74 -9.44
C ASN A 151 -47.04 16.56 -10.95
N ASP A 152 -48.25 16.17 -11.37
CA ASP A 152 -48.60 15.99 -12.78
C ASP A 152 -48.41 17.26 -13.64
N ASP A 153 -48.46 18.44 -13.00
CA ASP A 153 -48.21 19.74 -13.62
C ASP A 153 -46.71 20.15 -13.67
N GLY A 154 -45.81 19.26 -13.23
CA GLY A 154 -44.37 19.48 -13.19
C GLY A 154 -43.88 20.29 -11.98
N THR A 155 -44.75 20.69 -11.05
CA THR A 155 -44.34 21.41 -9.83
C THR A 155 -43.70 20.46 -8.81
N LEU A 156 -42.67 20.93 -8.08
CA LEU A 156 -41.96 20.12 -7.09
C LEU A 156 -42.86 19.81 -5.88
N ARG A 157 -43.13 18.53 -5.62
CA ARG A 157 -43.90 18.01 -4.47
C ARG A 157 -43.00 17.72 -3.28
N LYS A 158 -41.84 17.14 -3.53
CA LYS A 158 -40.86 16.75 -2.50
C LYS A 158 -39.47 17.05 -3.03
N PRO A 159 -38.65 17.82 -2.29
CA PRO A 159 -37.27 18.05 -2.69
C PRO A 159 -36.50 16.72 -2.70
N GLY A 160 -35.67 16.53 -3.72
CA GLY A 160 -34.74 15.41 -3.75
C GLY A 160 -33.65 15.53 -2.69
N GLN A 161 -32.86 14.48 -2.56
CA GLN A 161 -31.71 14.41 -1.65
C GLN A 161 -30.46 14.07 -2.44
N ASP A 162 -29.36 14.71 -2.06
CA ASP A 162 -28.06 14.40 -2.62
C ASP A 162 -27.45 13.20 -1.90
N TYR A 163 -26.98 12.23 -2.69
CA TYR A 163 -26.19 11.10 -2.23
C TYR A 163 -24.78 11.19 -2.81
N TYR A 164 -23.80 10.84 -1.99
CA TYR A 164 -22.39 10.87 -2.37
C TYR A 164 -21.78 9.49 -2.18
N VAL A 165 -20.85 9.13 -3.07
CA VAL A 165 -19.88 8.07 -2.77
C VAL A 165 -18.89 8.58 -1.72
N LYS A 166 -18.52 7.73 -0.76
CA LYS A 166 -17.68 8.15 0.37
C LYS A 166 -16.23 8.42 -0.06
N PRO A 167 -15.63 9.56 0.33
CA PRO A 167 -14.21 9.84 0.11
C PRO A 167 -13.31 9.33 1.25
N MET A 168 -13.90 9.03 2.41
CA MET A 168 -13.28 8.60 3.67
C MET A 168 -14.29 7.78 4.50
N ASN A 169 -13.82 6.94 5.43
CA ASN A 169 -14.67 6.06 6.25
C ASN A 169 -15.06 6.65 7.62
N CYS A 170 -14.32 7.65 8.13
CA CYS A 170 -14.51 8.22 9.46
C CYS A 170 -15.96 8.56 9.83
N PRO A 171 -16.76 9.24 8.97
CA PRO A 171 -18.11 9.64 9.37
C PRO A 171 -19.01 8.43 9.64
N MET A 172 -18.78 7.31 8.95
CA MET A 172 -19.54 6.08 9.15
C MET A 172 -19.11 5.33 10.41
N HIS A 173 -17.82 5.33 10.76
CA HIS A 173 -17.32 4.69 11.99
C HIS A 173 -17.86 5.44 13.23
N ASN A 174 -17.99 6.76 13.15
CA ASN A 174 -18.63 7.57 14.19
C ASN A 174 -20.10 7.19 14.42
N LEU A 175 -20.84 6.82 13.37
CA LEU A 175 -22.20 6.29 13.52
C LEU A 175 -22.23 4.94 14.25
N ILE A 176 -21.25 4.07 14.00
CA ILE A 176 -21.11 2.79 14.71
C ILE A 176 -20.80 3.03 16.19
N TYR A 177 -19.87 3.94 16.49
CA TYR A 177 -19.56 4.31 17.87
C TYR A 177 -20.82 4.78 18.60
N ARG A 178 -21.55 5.74 18.00
CA ARG A 178 -22.77 6.37 18.55
C ARG A 178 -23.98 5.45 18.68
N SER A 179 -23.99 4.30 18.00
CA SER A 179 -25.15 3.39 17.97
C SER A 179 -25.62 2.92 19.35
N ARG A 180 -24.75 2.94 20.36
CA ARG A 180 -25.08 2.65 21.76
C ARG A 180 -24.18 3.41 22.73
N GLY A 181 -24.60 3.49 23.98
CA GLY A 181 -23.76 4.02 25.06
C GLY A 181 -22.47 3.20 25.26
N ARG A 182 -21.39 3.90 25.61
CA ARG A 182 -20.05 3.34 25.86
C ARG A 182 -19.60 3.61 27.30
N SER A 183 -18.88 2.66 27.89
CA SER A 183 -18.17 2.83 29.16
C SER A 183 -16.67 3.02 28.92
N TYR A 184 -15.98 3.76 29.80
CA TYR A 184 -14.52 3.88 29.78
C TYR A 184 -13.80 2.52 29.78
N ARG A 185 -14.44 1.45 30.30
CA ARG A 185 -13.90 0.08 30.32
C ARG A 185 -13.85 -0.59 28.96
N GLU A 186 -14.60 -0.07 27.98
CA GLU A 186 -14.59 -0.54 26.60
C GLU A 186 -13.52 0.18 25.76
N LEU A 187 -12.88 1.22 26.31
CA LEU A 187 -11.84 1.97 25.63
C LEU A 187 -10.46 1.43 26.06
N PRO A 188 -9.49 1.31 25.13
CA PRO A 188 -9.55 1.76 23.73
C PRO A 188 -10.35 0.82 22.82
N LEU A 189 -11.24 1.40 22.01
CA LEU A 189 -12.04 0.69 21.00
C LEU A 189 -11.43 0.94 19.62
N ARG A 190 -10.96 -0.11 18.96
CA ARG A 190 -10.23 -0.01 17.68
C ARG A 190 -11.08 -0.58 16.55
N MET A 191 -11.75 0.28 15.77
CA MET A 191 -12.53 -0.17 14.62
C MET A 191 -11.67 -0.19 13.37
N PHE A 192 -11.70 -1.29 12.62
CA PHE A 192 -10.96 -1.47 11.38
C PHE A 192 -11.87 -1.85 10.22
N GLU A 193 -11.63 -1.27 9.04
CA GLU A 193 -12.33 -1.57 7.81
C GLU A 193 -11.36 -1.53 6.62
N PHE A 194 -11.42 -2.53 5.73
CA PHE A 194 -10.94 -2.35 4.36
C PHE A 194 -11.96 -1.55 3.57
N GLY A 195 -11.99 -0.24 3.82
CA GLY A 195 -13.03 0.65 3.32
C GLY A 195 -12.70 1.13 1.92
N SER A 196 -13.49 0.73 0.92
CA SER A 196 -13.34 1.29 -0.43
C SER A 196 -13.96 2.67 -0.51
N VAL A 197 -13.13 3.63 -0.90
CA VAL A 197 -13.44 5.05 -1.00
C VAL A 197 -13.16 5.56 -2.40
N TYR A 198 -13.74 6.72 -2.70
CA TYR A 198 -13.68 7.33 -4.03
C TYR A 198 -13.31 8.80 -3.92
N ARG A 199 -12.23 9.20 -4.58
CA ARG A 199 -11.75 10.59 -4.63
C ARG A 199 -11.68 11.08 -6.07
N TYR A 200 -12.21 12.27 -6.31
CA TYR A 200 -12.25 12.88 -7.63
C TYR A 200 -10.91 13.54 -7.97
N GLU A 201 -9.89 12.71 -8.16
CA GLU A 201 -8.58 13.17 -8.64
C GLU A 201 -8.71 13.67 -10.09
N LYS A 202 -8.07 14.81 -10.40
CA LYS A 202 -8.05 15.35 -11.76
C LYS A 202 -7.42 14.31 -12.71
N SER A 203 -7.96 14.16 -13.92
CA SER A 203 -7.49 13.13 -14.87
C SER A 203 -5.99 13.20 -15.15
N GLY A 204 -5.42 14.41 -15.21
CA GLY A 204 -3.99 14.63 -15.45
C GLY A 204 -3.07 14.29 -14.27
N VAL A 205 -3.60 14.01 -13.07
CA VAL A 205 -2.79 13.61 -11.90
C VAL A 205 -2.90 12.14 -11.55
N VAL A 206 -3.87 11.42 -12.13
CA VAL A 206 -3.99 9.97 -11.97
C VAL A 206 -2.72 9.28 -12.49
N HIS A 207 -2.16 8.37 -11.69
CA HIS A 207 -0.92 7.70 -12.01
C HIS A 207 -0.93 6.26 -11.49
N GLY A 208 -1.25 5.32 -12.38
CA GLY A 208 -1.25 3.88 -12.06
C GLY A 208 -1.99 3.58 -10.76
N LEU A 209 -1.37 2.77 -9.90
CA LEU A 209 -1.91 2.43 -8.58
C LEU A 209 -1.53 3.43 -7.49
N THR A 210 -0.51 4.27 -7.70
CA THR A 210 -0.03 5.19 -6.66
C THR A 210 -0.90 6.43 -6.50
N ARG A 211 -1.70 6.76 -7.52
CA ARG A 211 -2.72 7.81 -7.47
C ARG A 211 -3.95 7.43 -8.30
N ALA A 212 -4.93 6.83 -7.63
CA ALA A 212 -6.17 6.30 -8.20
C ALA A 212 -7.40 7.09 -7.72
N ARG A 213 -8.55 6.89 -8.39
CA ARG A 213 -9.85 7.48 -8.01
C ARG A 213 -10.70 6.57 -7.15
N GLY A 214 -10.60 5.26 -7.34
CA GLY A 214 -11.24 4.25 -6.49
C GLY A 214 -10.17 3.36 -5.90
N PHE A 215 -10.18 3.21 -4.58
CA PHE A 215 -9.18 2.43 -3.87
C PHE A 215 -9.70 1.98 -2.49
N THR A 216 -9.04 1.00 -1.91
CA THR A 216 -9.39 0.41 -0.61
C THR A 216 -8.36 0.79 0.42
N GLN A 217 -8.77 1.54 1.43
CA GLN A 217 -7.91 1.89 2.55
C GLN A 217 -7.99 0.81 3.62
N ASP A 218 -6.86 0.48 4.23
CA ASP A 218 -6.77 -0.33 5.45
C ASP A 218 -7.01 0.55 6.68
N ASP A 219 -8.19 1.16 6.69
CA ASP A 219 -8.53 2.28 7.54
C ASP A 219 -8.92 1.81 8.94
N ALA A 220 -8.51 2.57 9.96
CA ALA A 220 -8.96 2.34 11.32
C ALA A 220 -9.21 3.66 12.07
N HIS A 221 -10.23 3.62 12.91
CA HIS A 221 -10.56 4.68 13.86
C HIS A 221 -10.52 4.10 15.27
N ILE A 222 -9.57 4.59 16.07
CA ILE A 222 -9.38 4.19 17.45
C ILE A 222 -10.01 5.26 18.34
N TYR A 223 -10.93 4.85 19.18
CA TYR A 223 -11.55 5.70 20.20
C TYR A 223 -10.92 5.38 21.54
N CYS A 224 -10.32 6.37 22.18
CA CYS A 224 -9.63 6.18 23.47
C CYS A 224 -9.92 7.34 24.42
N THR A 225 -9.61 7.18 25.70
CA THR A 225 -9.62 8.31 26.64
C THR A 225 -8.40 9.20 26.43
N ARG A 226 -8.45 10.44 26.92
CA ARG A 226 -7.30 11.36 26.84
C ARG A 226 -6.05 10.78 27.53
N GLU A 227 -6.23 10.04 28.62
CA GLU A 227 -5.14 9.39 29.35
C GLU A 227 -4.51 8.23 28.57
N GLN A 228 -5.30 7.52 27.75
CA GLN A 228 -4.85 6.40 26.92
C GLN A 228 -4.16 6.84 25.62
N MET A 229 -4.40 8.09 25.19
CA MET A 229 -4.01 8.62 23.88
C MET A 229 -2.54 8.40 23.52
N ARG A 230 -1.62 8.72 24.45
CA ARG A 230 -0.18 8.56 24.21
C ARG A 230 0.19 7.09 23.98
N ASP A 231 -0.27 6.20 24.86
CA ASP A 231 0.06 4.78 24.78
C ASP A 231 -0.54 4.14 23.52
N GLU A 232 -1.75 4.55 23.11
CA GLU A 232 -2.36 4.11 21.86
C GLU A 232 -1.60 4.58 20.62
N LEU A 233 -1.11 5.83 20.61
CA LEU A 233 -0.29 6.35 19.51
C LEU A 233 1.05 5.60 19.41
N THR A 234 1.72 5.36 20.55
CA THR A 234 2.97 4.59 20.58
C THR A 234 2.74 3.14 20.12
N GLY A 235 1.71 2.47 20.63
CA GLY A 235 1.36 1.11 20.23
C GLY A 235 1.02 1.01 18.74
N THR A 236 0.26 1.99 18.23
CA THR A 236 -0.11 2.07 16.81
C THR A 236 1.12 2.31 15.92
N LEU A 237 2.03 3.19 16.32
CA LEU A 237 3.26 3.46 15.54
C LEU A 237 4.13 2.19 15.46
N ASN A 238 4.33 1.49 16.58
CA ASN A 238 5.08 0.23 16.58
C ASN A 238 4.41 -0.83 15.71
N PHE A 239 3.10 -0.96 15.81
CA PHE A 239 2.32 -1.87 14.96
C PHE A 239 2.50 -1.58 13.46
N VAL A 240 2.47 -0.30 13.07
CA VAL A 240 2.74 0.15 11.70
C VAL A 240 4.14 -0.28 11.24
N LEU A 241 5.17 0.06 12.02
CA LEU A 241 6.56 -0.21 11.66
C LEU A 241 6.82 -1.70 11.52
N ASP A 242 6.31 -2.52 12.46
CA ASP A 242 6.49 -3.97 12.41
C ASP A 242 5.75 -4.59 11.22
N LEU A 243 4.53 -4.13 10.92
CA LEU A 243 3.81 -4.60 9.75
C LEU A 243 4.56 -4.27 8.45
N LEU A 244 5.10 -3.06 8.31
CA LEU A 244 5.86 -2.67 7.12
C LEU A 244 7.19 -3.44 6.99
N LYS A 245 7.86 -3.77 8.11
CA LYS A 245 9.05 -4.63 8.14
C LYS A 245 8.78 -6.04 7.63
N ASP A 246 7.62 -6.60 7.98
CA ASP A 246 7.21 -7.92 7.49
C ASP A 246 7.12 -7.95 5.94
N TYR A 247 6.85 -6.81 5.31
CA TYR A 247 6.84 -6.65 3.85
C TYR A 247 8.21 -6.28 3.25
N GLY A 248 9.26 -6.19 4.05
CA GLY A 248 10.63 -5.90 3.62
C GLY A 248 11.00 -4.41 3.58
N LEU A 249 10.16 -3.53 4.12
CA LEU A 249 10.45 -2.11 4.25
C LEU A 249 11.05 -1.85 5.64
N SER A 250 12.27 -1.30 5.71
CA SER A 250 12.96 -1.13 7.00
C SER A 250 13.65 0.22 7.20
N ASP A 251 13.81 1.01 6.13
CA ASP A 251 14.37 2.36 6.22
C ASP A 251 13.21 3.34 6.40
N PHE A 252 13.05 3.84 7.62
CA PHE A 252 11.96 4.72 8.02
C PHE A 252 12.46 6.03 8.59
N TYR A 253 11.71 7.10 8.29
CA TYR A 253 11.74 8.34 9.05
C TYR A 253 10.30 8.85 9.22
N LEU A 254 10.10 9.78 10.12
CA LEU A 254 8.80 10.34 10.45
C LEU A 254 8.72 11.79 10.00
N GLU A 255 7.55 12.19 9.52
CA GLU A 255 7.20 13.59 9.29
C GLU A 255 6.07 13.99 10.23
N LEU A 256 6.27 15.07 10.99
CA LEU A 256 5.26 15.67 11.85
C LEU A 256 4.58 16.81 11.09
N SER A 257 3.39 16.54 10.56
CA SER A 257 2.62 17.56 9.88
C SER A 257 1.79 18.38 10.87
N THR A 258 1.99 19.69 10.86
CA THR A 258 1.33 20.63 11.78
C THR A 258 0.28 21.49 11.08
N LYS A 259 -0.47 22.24 11.89
CA LYS A 259 -1.63 23.06 11.49
C LYS A 259 -1.33 23.98 10.30
N ASP A 260 -2.25 24.01 9.34
CA ASP A 260 -2.32 25.05 8.30
C ASP A 260 -3.11 26.24 8.86
N PRO A 261 -2.52 27.45 8.97
CA PRO A 261 -3.23 28.64 9.47
C PRO A 261 -4.48 29.04 8.67
N GLU A 262 -4.57 28.64 7.40
CA GLU A 262 -5.70 28.95 6.51
C GLU A 262 -6.75 27.84 6.47
N LYS A 263 -6.43 26.64 6.99
CA LYS A 263 -7.27 25.43 6.84
C LYS A 263 -7.25 24.53 8.09
N PHE A 264 -7.95 24.94 9.16
CA PHE A 264 -8.11 24.12 10.36
C PHE A 264 -9.46 24.33 11.07
N VAL A 265 -9.81 23.40 11.95
CA VAL A 265 -10.98 23.46 12.86
C VAL A 265 -10.56 23.07 14.29
N GLY A 266 -11.38 23.41 15.29
CA GLY A 266 -11.07 23.19 16.71
C GLY A 266 -10.37 24.37 17.38
N THR A 267 -9.94 24.20 18.62
CA THR A 267 -9.27 25.26 19.41
C THR A 267 -7.75 25.18 19.28
N GLU A 268 -7.05 26.30 19.51
CA GLU A 268 -5.59 26.36 19.45
C GLU A 268 -4.95 25.40 20.46
N GLU A 269 -5.52 25.34 21.67
CA GLU A 269 -5.03 24.51 22.76
C GLU A 269 -5.10 23.03 22.42
N ALA A 270 -6.17 22.59 21.74
CA ALA A 270 -6.30 21.21 21.29
C ALA A 270 -5.26 20.86 20.21
N TRP A 271 -4.94 21.79 19.32
CA TRP A 271 -3.89 21.61 18.31
C TRP A 271 -2.49 21.55 18.94
N GLU A 272 -2.22 22.41 19.91
CA GLU A 272 -0.96 22.40 20.67
C GLU A 272 -0.79 21.08 21.43
N GLU A 273 -1.82 20.63 22.15
CA GLU A 273 -1.83 19.35 22.86
C GLU A 273 -1.60 18.18 21.90
N ALA A 274 -2.35 18.11 20.80
CA ALA A 274 -2.22 17.04 19.82
C ALA A 274 -0.82 17.00 19.20
N THR A 275 -0.29 18.16 18.82
CA THR A 275 1.03 18.27 18.18
C THR A 275 2.14 17.88 19.16
N ALA A 276 2.05 18.31 20.42
CA ALA A 276 3.03 17.97 21.46
C ALA A 276 3.05 16.45 21.72
N VAL A 277 1.89 15.82 21.85
CA VAL A 277 1.84 14.37 22.09
C VAL A 277 2.37 13.57 20.90
N LEU A 278 2.06 13.98 19.67
CA LEU A 278 2.64 13.36 18.48
C LEU A 278 4.16 13.56 18.41
N ALA A 279 4.68 14.75 18.75
CA ALA A 279 6.11 14.98 18.82
C ALA A 279 6.80 14.07 19.84
N GLU A 280 6.24 13.95 21.06
CA GLU A 280 6.76 13.06 22.10
C GLU A 280 6.77 11.59 21.65
N VAL A 281 5.71 11.13 20.98
CA VAL A 281 5.62 9.76 20.45
C VAL A 281 6.64 9.54 19.33
N GLY A 282 6.79 10.51 18.43
CA GLY A 282 7.75 10.46 17.34
C GLY A 282 9.19 10.41 17.85
N GLU A 283 9.57 11.30 18.77
CA GLU A 283 10.90 11.34 19.38
C GLU A 283 11.21 10.07 20.17
N ALA A 284 10.24 9.56 20.94
CA ALA A 284 10.41 8.33 21.73
C ALA A 284 10.58 7.07 20.86
N SER A 285 10.17 7.11 19.59
CA SER A 285 10.37 5.99 18.65
C SER A 285 11.83 5.77 18.27
N GLY A 286 12.69 6.79 18.45
CA GLY A 286 14.09 6.78 18.03
C GLY A 286 14.32 6.96 16.52
N LEU A 287 13.26 7.20 15.75
CA LEU A 287 13.34 7.57 14.33
C LEU A 287 13.60 9.06 14.16
N ASP A 288 14.18 9.45 13.01
CA ASP A 288 14.31 10.86 12.64
C ASP A 288 12.92 11.48 12.44
N LEU A 289 12.67 12.63 13.08
CA LEU A 289 11.38 13.32 13.06
C LEU A 289 11.55 14.69 12.38
N VAL A 290 11.04 14.78 11.15
CA VAL A 290 11.16 15.96 10.29
C VAL A 290 9.89 16.82 10.39
N PRO A 291 9.99 18.14 10.56
CA PRO A 291 8.82 19.02 10.58
C PRO A 291 8.22 19.20 9.17
N ASP A 292 6.89 19.13 9.07
CA ASP A 292 6.10 19.38 7.85
C ASP A 292 5.02 20.46 8.11
N PRO A 293 5.41 21.75 8.17
CA PRO A 293 4.51 22.82 8.55
C PRO A 293 3.38 23.02 7.52
N GLY A 294 2.12 22.97 7.99
CA GLY A 294 0.93 23.13 7.15
C GLY A 294 0.50 21.85 6.41
N GLY A 295 1.17 20.71 6.61
CA GLY A 295 0.83 19.44 5.95
C GLY A 295 -0.30 18.63 6.60
N ALA A 296 -0.84 19.10 7.74
CA ALA A 296 -1.89 18.42 8.49
C ALA A 296 -3.24 18.41 7.73
N ALA A 297 -4.14 17.50 8.10
CA ALA A 297 -5.54 17.64 7.64
C ALA A 297 -6.25 18.70 8.48
N PHE A 298 -7.40 19.18 8.00
CA PHE A 298 -8.10 20.28 8.65
C PHE A 298 -8.54 19.97 10.09
N TYR A 299 -8.73 18.69 10.44
CA TYR A 299 -9.24 18.23 11.74
C TYR A 299 -8.16 17.80 12.75
N GLY A 300 -6.86 17.85 12.40
CA GLY A 300 -5.81 17.61 13.40
C GLY A 300 -4.42 17.30 12.83
N PRO A 301 -3.37 17.36 13.67
CA PRO A 301 -2.00 17.06 13.27
C PRO A 301 -1.79 15.56 13.05
N LYS A 302 -0.72 15.19 12.35
CA LYS A 302 -0.42 13.79 12.04
C LYS A 302 1.07 13.49 12.03
N ILE A 303 1.40 12.24 12.35
CA ILE A 303 2.69 11.63 12.02
C ILE A 303 2.50 10.84 10.73
N SER A 304 3.38 11.06 9.77
CA SER A 304 3.47 10.25 8.55
C SER A 304 4.73 9.40 8.60
N VAL A 305 4.58 8.09 8.38
CA VAL A 305 5.73 7.18 8.24
C VAL A 305 6.19 7.22 6.80
N GLN A 306 7.41 7.67 6.59
CA GLN A 306 8.06 7.75 5.29
C GLN A 306 9.02 6.57 5.16
N THR A 307 9.09 5.96 3.97
CA THR A 307 10.07 4.90 3.68
C THR A 307 10.80 5.16 2.38
N LYS A 308 12.06 4.72 2.32
CA LYS A 308 12.81 4.70 1.07
C LYS A 308 12.63 3.35 0.38
N ASP A 309 12.33 3.40 -0.92
CA ASP A 309 12.39 2.19 -1.73
C ASP A 309 13.83 1.80 -2.10
N ALA A 310 13.99 0.68 -2.82
CA ALA A 310 15.30 0.17 -3.26
C ALA A 310 16.08 1.12 -4.20
N LEU A 311 15.45 2.20 -4.68
CA LEU A 311 16.08 3.25 -5.49
C LEU A 311 16.30 4.55 -4.70
N GLY A 312 16.00 4.57 -3.40
CA GLY A 312 16.13 5.73 -2.55
C GLY A 312 15.02 6.78 -2.70
N ARG A 313 13.90 6.44 -3.37
CA ARG A 313 12.73 7.35 -3.45
C ARG A 313 11.92 7.26 -2.17
N ASN A 314 11.51 8.43 -1.66
CA ASN A 314 10.66 8.51 -0.47
C ASN A 314 9.20 8.22 -0.83
N TRP A 315 8.57 7.38 -0.03
CA TRP A 315 7.16 7.09 -0.08
C TRP A 315 6.54 7.28 1.30
N GLN A 316 5.53 8.14 1.38
CA GLN A 316 4.68 8.22 2.56
C GLN A 316 3.85 6.96 2.66
N MET A 317 4.06 6.06 3.62
CA MET A 317 3.32 4.80 3.71
C MET A 317 2.08 4.95 4.58
N SER A 318 2.30 5.36 5.81
CA SER A 318 1.29 5.31 6.86
C SER A 318 1.07 6.66 7.47
N THR A 319 -0.09 6.85 8.07
CA THR A 319 -0.44 8.06 8.81
C THR A 319 -1.10 7.70 10.12
N LEU A 320 -0.70 8.39 11.19
CA LEU A 320 -1.41 8.43 12.47
C LEU A 320 -1.84 9.88 12.67
N GLN A 321 -3.14 10.11 12.71
CA GLN A 321 -3.71 11.45 12.82
C GLN A 321 -4.60 11.54 14.04
N LEU A 322 -4.39 12.57 14.83
CA LEU A 322 -5.11 12.78 16.08
C LEU A 322 -6.24 13.79 15.87
N ASP A 323 -7.47 13.38 16.17
CA ASP A 323 -8.69 14.16 15.94
C ASP A 323 -9.50 14.29 17.24
N PHE A 324 -9.63 15.53 17.70
CA PHE A 324 -10.51 15.92 18.80
C PHE A 324 -11.86 16.49 18.34
N PHE A 325 -11.96 16.84 17.07
CA PHE A 325 -13.03 17.62 16.49
C PHE A 325 -14.19 16.78 15.98
N GLU A 326 -13.92 15.74 15.18
CA GLU A 326 -14.98 14.92 14.61
C GLU A 326 -15.81 14.19 15.69
N PRO A 327 -15.24 13.68 16.81
CA PRO A 327 -16.03 13.19 17.94
C PRO A 327 -17.03 14.22 18.49
N GLU A 328 -16.64 15.49 18.60
CA GLU A 328 -17.53 16.57 19.07
C GLU A 328 -18.67 16.83 18.09
N LEU A 329 -18.38 16.89 16.79
CA LEU A 329 -19.40 17.09 15.74
C LEU A 329 -20.49 16.02 15.77
N PHE A 330 -20.13 14.78 16.07
CA PHE A 330 -21.07 13.68 16.13
C PHE A 330 -21.74 13.53 17.50
N GLY A 331 -21.33 14.31 18.50
CA GLY A 331 -21.79 14.21 19.88
C GLY A 331 -21.41 12.86 20.50
N LEU A 332 -20.19 12.39 20.24
CA LEU A 332 -19.72 11.11 20.77
C LEU A 332 -19.33 11.27 22.24
N GLU A 333 -19.78 10.33 23.07
CA GLU A 333 -19.48 10.32 24.50
C GLU A 333 -19.24 8.90 25.00
N TYR A 334 -18.45 8.78 26.08
CA TYR A 334 -18.39 7.60 26.94
C TYR A 334 -18.70 7.98 28.38
N THR A 335 -19.06 6.99 29.19
CA THR A 335 -19.27 7.15 30.64
C THR A 335 -17.95 6.88 31.35
N ALA A 336 -17.36 7.92 31.96
CA ALA A 336 -16.12 7.85 32.73
C ALA A 336 -16.31 7.11 34.07
N ASN A 337 -15.21 6.83 34.77
CA ASN A 337 -15.23 6.09 36.04
C ASN A 337 -15.98 6.84 37.15
N ASP A 338 -16.04 8.17 37.09
CA ASP A 338 -16.79 9.03 38.00
C ASP A 338 -18.28 9.18 37.61
N GLY A 339 -18.71 8.53 36.52
CA GLY A 339 -20.07 8.62 35.98
C GLY A 339 -20.31 9.83 35.06
N SER A 340 -19.33 10.72 34.88
CA SER A 340 -19.43 11.85 33.94
C SER A 340 -19.45 11.37 32.48
N LYS A 341 -20.06 12.17 31.60
CA LYS A 341 -20.00 11.97 30.15
C LYS A 341 -18.80 12.74 29.61
N GLN A 342 -17.92 12.03 28.92
CA GLN A 342 -16.69 12.60 28.36
C GLN A 342 -16.60 12.28 26.87
N PRO A 343 -16.11 13.22 26.04
CA PRO A 343 -15.85 12.93 24.63
C PRO A 343 -14.64 11.99 24.50
N PRO A 344 -14.67 11.00 23.60
CA PRO A 344 -13.50 10.20 23.28
C PRO A 344 -12.53 11.01 22.41
N VAL A 345 -11.25 10.64 22.46
CA VAL A 345 -10.25 11.03 21.46
C VAL A 345 -10.32 10.04 20.30
N MET A 346 -10.27 10.52 19.07
CA MET A 346 -10.20 9.68 17.89
C MET A 346 -8.81 9.72 17.25
N ILE A 347 -8.24 8.55 16.97
CA ILE A 347 -7.01 8.39 16.20
C ILE A 347 -7.38 7.75 14.87
N HIS A 348 -7.18 8.48 13.79
CA HIS A 348 -7.29 7.95 12.43
C HIS A 348 -5.97 7.34 12.05
N ARG A 349 -6.01 6.17 11.42
CA ARG A 349 -4.80 5.61 10.85
C ARG A 349 -5.05 4.78 9.61
N ALA A 350 -4.05 4.78 8.74
CA ALA A 350 -3.94 3.87 7.61
C ALA A 350 -2.49 3.41 7.54
N LEU A 351 -2.24 2.10 7.38
CA LEU A 351 -0.88 1.53 7.42
C LEU A 351 -0.33 1.48 6.00
N PHE A 352 -1.10 0.95 5.06
CA PHE A 352 -0.76 0.92 3.64
C PHE A 352 -1.13 2.22 2.92
N GLY A 353 -1.95 3.05 3.56
CA GLY A 353 -2.66 4.17 2.94
C GLY A 353 -3.81 3.64 2.09
N SER A 354 -3.49 2.99 0.97
CA SER A 354 -4.41 2.12 0.24
C SER A 354 -3.72 0.85 -0.22
N ILE A 355 -4.49 -0.22 -0.36
CA ILE A 355 -4.02 -1.51 -0.86
C ILE A 355 -3.42 -1.37 -2.25
N GLU A 356 -4.05 -0.58 -3.12
CA GLU A 356 -3.59 -0.30 -4.46
C GLU A 356 -2.22 0.39 -4.44
N ARG A 357 -2.08 1.46 -3.64
CA ARG A 357 -0.84 2.23 -3.58
C ARG A 357 0.29 1.38 -3.02
N PHE A 358 0.04 0.64 -1.95
CA PHE A 358 1.02 -0.25 -1.35
C PHE A 358 1.42 -1.39 -2.29
N PHE A 359 0.46 -1.98 -3.01
CA PHE A 359 0.75 -2.95 -4.07
C PHE A 359 1.70 -2.37 -5.13
N GLY A 360 1.41 -1.15 -5.60
CA GLY A 360 2.27 -0.43 -6.54
C GLY A 360 3.69 -0.31 -6.00
N VAL A 361 3.84 0.22 -4.79
CA VAL A 361 5.14 0.40 -4.11
C VAL A 361 5.88 -0.91 -3.94
N LEU A 362 5.22 -1.99 -3.51
CA LEU A 362 5.86 -3.31 -3.38
C LEU A 362 6.29 -3.87 -4.74
N THR A 363 5.51 -3.65 -5.79
CA THR A 363 5.88 -4.06 -7.15
C THR A 363 7.19 -3.40 -7.58
N GLU A 364 7.36 -2.10 -7.31
CA GLU A 364 8.58 -1.38 -7.65
C GLU A 364 9.76 -1.75 -6.73
N HIS A 365 9.49 -1.89 -5.43
CA HIS A 365 10.47 -2.28 -4.42
C HIS A 365 11.13 -3.62 -4.79
N TYR A 366 10.32 -4.62 -5.16
CA TYR A 366 10.79 -5.94 -5.55
C TYR A 366 11.12 -6.09 -7.05
N ALA A 367 10.98 -5.05 -7.85
CA ALA A 367 11.10 -5.12 -9.32
C ALA A 367 10.27 -6.28 -9.92
N GLY A 368 9.07 -6.51 -9.36
CA GLY A 368 8.15 -7.59 -9.72
C GLY A 368 8.54 -8.98 -9.21
N ALA A 369 9.73 -9.16 -8.62
CA ALA A 369 10.20 -10.43 -8.06
C ALA A 369 9.77 -10.59 -6.59
N PHE A 370 8.46 -10.62 -6.35
CA PHE A 370 7.88 -10.70 -5.00
C PHE A 370 8.49 -11.82 -4.14
N PRO A 371 8.57 -11.64 -2.81
CA PRO A 371 8.87 -12.71 -1.87
C PRO A 371 8.02 -13.95 -2.12
N ALA A 372 8.55 -15.13 -1.82
CA ALA A 372 7.85 -16.38 -2.11
C ALA A 372 6.46 -16.42 -1.46
N TRP A 373 6.29 -15.87 -0.26
CA TRP A 373 5.00 -15.86 0.43
C TRP A 373 3.94 -14.98 -0.25
N LEU A 374 4.34 -13.95 -1.00
CA LEU A 374 3.44 -13.08 -1.80
C LEU A 374 3.30 -13.52 -3.26
N ALA A 375 4.26 -14.25 -3.81
CA ALA A 375 4.31 -14.57 -5.22
C ALA A 375 3.05 -15.31 -5.69
N PRO A 376 2.44 -14.91 -6.83
CA PRO A 376 1.19 -15.52 -7.30
C PRO A 376 1.37 -16.99 -7.68
N ALA A 377 2.49 -17.32 -8.31
CA ALA A 377 3.00 -18.69 -8.44
C ALA A 377 4.27 -18.81 -7.59
N GLN A 378 4.25 -19.70 -6.60
CA GLN A 378 5.35 -19.87 -5.65
C GLN A 378 6.34 -20.92 -6.13
N ALA A 379 5.83 -22.02 -6.68
CA ALA A 379 6.62 -23.08 -7.28
C ALA A 379 6.04 -23.54 -8.63
N VAL A 380 6.90 -23.91 -9.57
CA VAL A 380 6.46 -24.50 -10.84
C VAL A 380 7.29 -25.72 -11.22
N GLY A 381 6.61 -26.83 -11.50
CA GLY A 381 7.20 -28.04 -12.05
C GLY A 381 7.47 -27.90 -13.55
N ILE A 382 8.70 -28.17 -13.97
CA ILE A 382 9.13 -28.17 -15.37
C ILE A 382 9.70 -29.55 -15.72
N PRO A 383 8.91 -30.41 -16.39
CA PRO A 383 9.37 -31.74 -16.79
C PRO A 383 10.45 -31.63 -17.88
N VAL A 384 11.50 -32.44 -17.79
CA VAL A 384 12.52 -32.55 -18.86
C VAL A 384 11.94 -33.28 -20.08
N ALA A 385 11.01 -34.21 -19.85
CA ALA A 385 10.28 -34.96 -20.87
C ALA A 385 8.87 -35.32 -20.35
N ASP A 386 7.92 -35.60 -21.24
CA ASP A 386 6.52 -35.89 -20.89
C ASP A 386 6.37 -37.08 -19.93
N ALA A 387 7.31 -38.04 -20.01
CA ALA A 387 7.37 -39.18 -19.11
C ALA A 387 7.56 -38.79 -17.62
N HIS A 388 8.01 -37.58 -17.33
CA HIS A 388 8.28 -37.09 -15.97
C HIS A 388 7.16 -36.19 -15.43
N VAL A 389 6.09 -35.94 -16.19
CA VAL A 389 4.95 -35.11 -15.76
C VAL A 389 4.29 -35.70 -14.51
N ALA A 390 4.01 -37.00 -14.51
CA ALA A 390 3.33 -37.66 -13.38
C ALA A 390 4.13 -37.56 -12.06
N HIS A 391 5.46 -37.56 -12.14
CA HIS A 391 6.32 -37.34 -10.97
C HIS A 391 6.15 -35.92 -10.42
N LEU A 392 6.23 -34.92 -11.28
CA LEU A 392 6.07 -33.52 -10.86
C LEU A 392 4.64 -33.19 -10.40
N ASP A 393 3.62 -33.84 -10.96
CA ASP A 393 2.24 -33.70 -10.48
C ASP A 393 2.11 -34.19 -9.03
N ASP A 394 2.71 -35.34 -8.66
CA ASP A 394 2.71 -35.81 -7.27
C ASP A 394 3.42 -34.81 -6.34
N VAL A 395 4.59 -34.30 -6.75
CA VAL A 395 5.32 -33.27 -5.97
C VAL A 395 4.48 -32.01 -5.77
N VAL A 396 3.84 -31.52 -6.84
CA VAL A 396 3.00 -30.31 -6.80
C VAL A 396 1.75 -30.52 -5.96
N ASP A 397 1.12 -31.69 -6.02
CA ASP A 397 -0.04 -32.01 -5.20
C ASP A 397 0.31 -32.05 -3.71
N ARG A 398 1.51 -32.52 -3.36
CA ARG A 398 2.02 -32.46 -1.99
C ARG A 398 2.30 -31.03 -1.54
N LEU A 399 2.89 -30.20 -2.39
CA LEU A 399 3.07 -28.76 -2.14
C LEU A 399 1.73 -28.05 -1.93
N ARG A 400 0.73 -28.33 -2.76
CA ARG A 400 -0.62 -27.78 -2.62
C ARG A 400 -1.29 -28.18 -1.31
N LYS A 401 -1.15 -29.45 -0.89
CA LYS A 401 -1.62 -29.92 0.43
C LYS A 401 -0.95 -29.20 1.59
N ALA A 402 0.29 -28.74 1.40
CA ALA A 402 1.01 -27.90 2.36
C ALA A 402 0.66 -26.38 2.24
N GLY A 403 -0.30 -26.01 1.40
CA GLY A 403 -0.73 -24.62 1.21
C GLY A 403 0.11 -23.80 0.23
N VAL A 404 1.00 -24.43 -0.53
CA VAL A 404 1.85 -23.77 -1.53
C VAL A 404 1.11 -23.64 -2.86
N ARG A 405 1.12 -22.44 -3.44
CA ARG A 405 0.62 -22.14 -4.79
C ARG A 405 1.59 -22.67 -5.83
N ALA A 406 1.39 -23.92 -6.21
CA ALA A 406 2.24 -24.64 -7.16
C ALA A 406 1.44 -25.18 -8.36
N GLU A 407 2.12 -25.30 -9.50
CA GLU A 407 1.58 -25.88 -10.74
C GLU A 407 2.66 -26.63 -11.53
N VAL A 408 2.27 -27.46 -12.49
CA VAL A 408 3.18 -28.09 -13.45
C VAL A 408 2.95 -27.46 -14.82
N ASP A 409 4.03 -27.04 -15.48
CA ASP A 409 3.99 -26.58 -16.86
C ASP A 409 3.98 -27.78 -17.83
N VAL A 410 2.77 -28.18 -18.21
CA VAL A 410 2.50 -29.28 -19.15
C VAL A 410 2.38 -28.81 -20.61
N THR A 411 2.81 -27.59 -20.93
CA THR A 411 2.78 -27.11 -22.32
C THR A 411 3.75 -27.89 -23.22
N ASP A 412 3.51 -27.91 -24.53
CA ASP A 412 4.40 -28.59 -25.51
C ASP A 412 5.73 -27.84 -25.75
N ASP A 413 6.01 -26.79 -24.97
CA ASP A 413 7.23 -26.00 -25.10
C ASP A 413 8.47 -26.77 -24.63
N ARG A 414 9.59 -26.54 -25.31
CA ARG A 414 10.88 -27.09 -24.88
C ARG A 414 11.23 -26.59 -23.47
N MET A 415 11.85 -27.44 -22.66
CA MET A 415 12.26 -27.14 -21.28
C MET A 415 12.93 -25.76 -21.12
N GLN A 416 13.87 -25.40 -22.01
CA GLN A 416 14.56 -24.10 -21.93
C GLN A 416 13.62 -22.90 -22.14
N LYS A 417 12.59 -23.06 -22.98
CA LYS A 417 11.56 -22.03 -23.17
C LYS A 417 10.68 -21.93 -21.92
N LYS A 418 10.25 -23.05 -21.32
CA LYS A 418 9.52 -23.08 -20.04
C LYS A 418 10.31 -22.38 -18.93
N ILE A 419 11.58 -22.74 -18.76
CA ILE A 419 12.48 -22.09 -17.79
C ILE A 419 12.53 -20.58 -18.02
N ARG A 420 12.73 -20.13 -19.27
CA ARG A 420 12.76 -18.70 -19.61
C ARG A 420 11.43 -18.02 -19.26
N THR A 421 10.30 -18.62 -19.62
CA THR A 421 8.96 -18.10 -19.31
C THR A 421 8.79 -17.89 -17.81
N HIS A 422 9.06 -18.91 -16.99
CA HIS A 422 8.89 -18.83 -15.54
C HIS A 422 9.94 -17.94 -14.85
N THR A 423 11.14 -17.82 -15.43
CA THR A 423 12.15 -16.85 -14.99
C THR A 423 11.67 -15.41 -15.28
N THR A 424 11.09 -15.14 -16.45
CA THR A 424 10.51 -13.84 -16.79
C THR A 424 9.30 -13.52 -15.91
N GLN A 425 8.47 -14.52 -15.59
CA GLN A 425 7.37 -14.43 -14.64
C GLN A 425 7.81 -14.37 -13.18
N LYS A 426 9.12 -14.39 -12.91
CA LYS A 426 9.73 -14.27 -11.58
C LYS A 426 9.21 -15.32 -10.59
N VAL A 427 9.01 -16.57 -11.00
CA VAL A 427 8.64 -17.66 -10.08
C VAL A 427 9.80 -17.94 -9.10
N PRO A 428 9.59 -17.97 -7.76
CA PRO A 428 10.67 -18.17 -6.80
C PRO A 428 11.34 -19.55 -6.92
N PHE A 429 10.55 -20.62 -7.04
CA PHE A 429 11.04 -22.00 -7.11
C PHE A 429 10.66 -22.66 -8.44
N MET A 430 11.63 -22.98 -9.30
CA MET A 430 11.40 -23.85 -10.46
C MET A 430 11.91 -25.25 -10.14
N LEU A 431 11.03 -26.25 -10.23
CA LEU A 431 11.30 -27.66 -9.90
C LEU A 431 11.49 -28.43 -11.20
N LEU A 432 12.69 -28.95 -11.43
CA LEU A 432 13.02 -29.74 -12.61
C LEU A 432 13.11 -31.21 -12.22
N ALA A 433 12.62 -32.09 -13.09
CA ALA A 433 12.79 -33.52 -12.95
C ALA A 433 13.15 -34.16 -14.29
N GLY A 434 14.33 -34.79 -14.33
CA GLY A 434 14.73 -35.74 -15.36
C GLY A 434 14.68 -37.18 -14.85
N GLU A 435 15.11 -38.13 -15.69
CA GLU A 435 15.11 -39.57 -15.38
C GLU A 435 15.78 -39.90 -14.02
N ARG A 436 16.97 -39.33 -13.75
CA ARG A 436 17.68 -39.53 -12.48
C ARG A 436 16.93 -39.00 -11.25
N ASP A 437 16.22 -37.88 -11.41
CA ASP A 437 15.44 -37.30 -10.31
C ASP A 437 14.22 -38.18 -10.01
N VAL A 438 13.56 -38.68 -11.06
CA VAL A 438 12.41 -39.61 -10.93
C VAL A 438 12.83 -40.91 -10.25
N ASP A 439 13.92 -41.54 -10.71
CA ASP A 439 14.42 -42.79 -10.13
C ASP A 439 14.80 -42.65 -8.65
N ALA A 440 15.29 -41.47 -8.25
CA ALA A 440 15.71 -41.16 -6.89
C ALA A 440 14.58 -40.59 -6.00
N ASN A 441 13.36 -40.44 -6.53
CA ASN A 441 12.26 -39.70 -5.89
C ASN A 441 12.71 -38.31 -5.38
N ALA A 442 13.28 -37.52 -6.30
CA ALA A 442 13.89 -36.22 -6.05
C ALA A 442 13.41 -35.16 -7.06
N VAL A 443 13.78 -33.91 -6.82
CA VAL A 443 13.65 -32.78 -7.76
C VAL A 443 14.92 -31.93 -7.73
N SER A 444 15.16 -31.22 -8.82
CA SER A 444 16.25 -30.25 -8.93
C SER A 444 15.69 -28.83 -8.92
N PHE A 445 16.12 -27.99 -7.99
CA PHE A 445 15.73 -26.58 -7.94
C PHE A 445 16.53 -25.75 -8.92
N ARG A 446 15.84 -24.82 -9.57
CA ARG A 446 16.42 -23.66 -10.24
C ARG A 446 15.77 -22.40 -9.68
N PHE A 447 16.60 -21.45 -9.28
CA PHE A 447 16.17 -20.19 -8.69
C PHE A 447 16.20 -19.04 -9.69
N ARG A 448 15.63 -17.89 -9.31
CA ARG A 448 15.55 -16.68 -10.17
C ARG A 448 16.91 -16.13 -10.57
N ASP A 449 17.91 -16.28 -9.71
CA ASP A 449 19.30 -15.86 -9.95
C ASP A 449 20.08 -16.81 -10.88
N GLY A 450 19.45 -17.92 -11.28
CA GLY A 450 20.05 -18.94 -12.16
C GLY A 450 20.84 -20.01 -11.41
N THR A 451 21.02 -19.90 -10.09
CA THR A 451 21.64 -20.94 -9.27
C THR A 451 20.74 -22.18 -9.20
N GLN A 452 21.37 -23.34 -8.92
CA GLN A 452 20.71 -24.63 -8.92
C GLN A 452 21.10 -25.48 -7.73
N LEU A 453 20.17 -26.31 -7.27
CA LEU A 453 20.37 -27.34 -6.26
C LEU A 453 19.73 -28.63 -6.77
N ASN A 454 20.56 -29.61 -7.12
CA ASN A 454 20.08 -30.82 -7.82
C ASN A 454 19.90 -31.99 -6.85
N GLY A 455 18.96 -32.89 -7.19
CA GLY A 455 18.76 -34.14 -6.45
C GLY A 455 18.24 -33.95 -5.03
N VAL A 456 17.40 -32.94 -4.80
CA VAL A 456 16.74 -32.71 -3.50
C VAL A 456 15.61 -33.73 -3.35
N PRO A 457 15.62 -34.59 -2.32
CA PRO A 457 14.53 -35.54 -2.07
C PRO A 457 13.17 -34.83 -1.99
N VAL A 458 12.12 -35.44 -2.53
CA VAL A 458 10.80 -34.76 -2.60
C VAL A 458 10.27 -34.36 -1.21
N GLU A 459 10.44 -35.20 -0.19
CA GLU A 459 10.08 -34.85 1.20
C GLU A 459 10.77 -33.57 1.67
N GLU A 460 12.08 -33.49 1.47
CA GLU A 460 12.88 -32.33 1.86
C GLU A 460 12.48 -31.09 1.05
N ALA A 461 12.21 -31.25 -0.24
CA ALA A 461 11.80 -30.15 -1.10
C ALA A 461 10.46 -29.52 -0.66
N VAL A 462 9.47 -30.35 -0.28
CA VAL A 462 8.16 -29.88 0.19
C VAL A 462 8.31 -29.12 1.50
N VAL A 463 9.02 -29.67 2.48
CA VAL A 463 9.27 -29.02 3.78
C VAL A 463 9.98 -27.70 3.58
N LEU A 464 11.05 -27.68 2.76
CA LEU A 464 11.85 -26.49 2.54
C LEU A 464 11.05 -25.32 1.96
N ILE A 465 10.23 -25.59 0.94
CA ILE A 465 9.43 -24.56 0.29
C ILE A 465 8.32 -24.06 1.24
N ALA A 466 7.62 -24.98 1.91
CA ALA A 466 6.58 -24.63 2.86
C ALA A 466 7.12 -23.79 4.02
N ASP A 467 8.26 -24.17 4.60
CA ASP A 467 8.89 -23.45 5.71
C ASP A 467 9.43 -22.08 5.27
N TRP A 468 10.00 -21.98 4.06
CA TRP A 468 10.43 -20.70 3.50
C TRP A 468 9.26 -19.70 3.42
N ILE A 469 8.11 -20.17 2.92
CA ILE A 469 6.89 -19.39 2.79
C ILE A 469 6.31 -19.04 4.17
N ALA A 470 6.28 -20.00 5.10
CA ALA A 470 5.73 -19.83 6.43
C ALA A 470 6.52 -18.79 7.26
N ARG A 471 7.85 -18.78 7.12
CA ARG A 471 8.74 -17.78 7.75
C ARG A 471 8.61 -16.39 7.13
N ARG A 472 7.91 -16.24 5.99
CA ARG A 472 7.77 -15.00 5.22
C ARG A 472 9.10 -14.33 4.91
N GLU A 473 10.07 -15.15 4.53
CA GLU A 473 11.39 -14.67 4.11
C GLU A 473 11.25 -13.78 2.88
N ASN A 474 11.71 -12.52 3.00
CA ASN A 474 11.62 -11.52 1.92
C ASN A 474 12.77 -11.63 0.93
N ALA A 475 13.87 -12.29 1.30
CA ALA A 475 14.93 -12.62 0.38
C ALA A 475 14.41 -13.52 -0.76
N SER A 476 14.97 -13.34 -1.96
CA SER A 476 14.74 -14.30 -3.04
C SER A 476 15.51 -15.59 -2.72
N PRO A 477 14.90 -16.78 -2.83
CA PRO A 477 15.62 -18.03 -2.62
C PRO A 477 16.75 -18.18 -3.64
N SER A 478 17.88 -18.72 -3.17
CA SER A 478 19.06 -19.06 -3.97
C SER A 478 19.69 -20.35 -3.43
N ALA A 479 20.54 -20.99 -4.24
CA ALA A 479 21.22 -22.22 -3.80
C ALA A 479 22.11 -22.00 -2.56
N GLU A 480 22.69 -20.81 -2.41
CA GLU A 480 23.52 -20.45 -1.25
C GLU A 480 22.69 -20.35 0.03
N ILE A 481 21.60 -19.58 0.00
CA ILE A 481 20.75 -19.35 1.18
C ILE A 481 20.03 -20.64 1.58
N VAL A 482 19.61 -21.43 0.60
CA VAL A 482 18.95 -22.71 0.85
C VAL A 482 19.90 -23.71 1.52
N ARG A 483 21.16 -23.78 1.09
CA ARG A 483 22.16 -24.65 1.71
C ARG A 483 22.51 -24.21 3.13
N SER A 484 22.66 -22.91 3.38
CA SER A 484 23.00 -22.38 4.71
C SER A 484 21.86 -22.59 5.72
N ALA A 485 20.60 -22.44 5.28
CA ALA A 485 19.42 -22.73 6.08
C ALA A 485 19.31 -24.22 6.43
N GLY A 486 19.63 -25.13 5.49
CA GLY A 486 19.65 -26.57 5.72
C GLY A 486 20.70 -27.01 6.75
N SER A 487 21.88 -26.38 6.77
CA SER A 487 22.92 -26.65 7.78
C SER A 487 22.51 -26.22 9.19
N ALA A 488 21.79 -25.11 9.35
CA ALA A 488 21.31 -24.65 10.65
C ALA A 488 20.22 -25.56 11.24
N HIS A 489 19.34 -26.10 10.38
CA HIS A 489 18.30 -27.04 10.80
C HIS A 489 18.88 -28.43 11.14
N ALA A 490 19.92 -28.87 10.44
CA ALA A 490 20.65 -30.10 10.75
C ALA A 490 21.46 -30.03 12.06
N GLU A 491 21.85 -28.85 12.52
CA GLU A 491 22.48 -28.66 13.84
C GLU A 491 21.46 -28.64 14.98
N SER A 492 20.23 -28.16 14.77
CA SER A 492 19.19 -28.15 15.81
C SER A 492 18.51 -29.50 16.06
N VAL A 493 18.71 -30.48 15.17
CA VAL A 493 18.08 -31.82 15.22
C VAL A 493 19.10 -32.93 15.55
N ARG A 494 20.34 -32.59 15.92
CA ARG A 494 21.27 -33.61 16.45
C ARG A 494 20.79 -34.03 17.85
N PRO A 495 20.45 -35.31 18.08
CA PRO A 495 20.24 -35.79 19.43
C PRO A 495 21.58 -35.79 20.17
N GLU A 496 21.57 -35.38 21.44
CA GLU A 496 22.68 -35.65 22.37
C GLU A 496 23.01 -37.16 22.45
#